data_AF-A0A7D9DJE7-F1
#
_entry.id   AF-A0A7D9DJE7-F1
#
_cell.length_a   1.000
_cell.length_b   1.000
_cell.length_c   1.000
_cell.angle_alpha   90.00
_cell.angle_beta   90.00
_cell.angle_gamma   90.00
#
_symmetry.space_group_name_H-M   'P 1'
#
loop_
_entity.id
_entity.type
_entity.pdbx_description
1 polymer ?
#
loop_
_entity_poly.entity_id
_entity_poly.type
_entity_poly.pdbx_seq_one_letter_code
_entity_poly.pdbx_strand_id
1 'polypeptide(L)'
;MELSDTLSRAYLHEGGIPVEIEVESINVMHSLLVDSARLDVIRASMETDERMQELKKVILKGWPDKRSDVPGQARQYFGVRDELTVQEGLIFRGERMLVPNDLRKQMIQRIHSTHIGADGCLGRARESIYWPGLTRDIKDHTAQCDVCFWEIDLLENVKAKTVIRKMKSKFARYGVPDLCVSDNGPQFVSEEYHKISESWKFQRVTSSPRHPQSNGRVENAVQAVKRG
;
A
#
# COMPACT_ATOMS: atom_id res chain seq x y z
N MET A 1 -19.25 3.81 1.37
CA MET A 1 -18.24 4.78 1.85
C MET A 1 -18.03 4.57 3.34
N GLU A 2 -16.77 4.49 3.80
CA GLU A 2 -16.43 4.42 5.22
C GLU A 2 -15.97 5.80 5.72
N LEU A 3 -16.43 6.20 6.91
CA LEU A 3 -16.19 7.51 7.51
C LEU A 3 -15.75 7.33 8.96
N SER A 4 -14.70 8.04 9.39
CA SER A 4 -14.32 8.09 10.80
C SER A 4 -13.70 9.43 11.16
N ASP A 5 -13.82 9.78 12.43
CA ASP A 5 -13.26 10.97 13.06
C ASP A 5 -12.11 10.60 14.01
N THR A 6 -11.16 9.85 13.49
CA THR A 6 -10.04 9.26 14.25
C THR A 6 -8.86 10.21 14.43
N LEU A 7 -8.85 11.35 13.76
CA LEU A 7 -7.80 12.37 13.91
C LEU A 7 -8.06 13.33 15.08
N SER A 8 -9.31 13.48 15.55
CA SER A 8 -9.62 14.29 16.73
C SER A 8 -9.34 13.62 18.08
N ARG A 9 -8.84 12.37 18.08
CA ARG A 9 -8.40 11.63 19.29
C ARG A 9 -6.89 11.65 19.52
N ALA A 10 -6.16 12.60 18.92
CA ALA A 10 -4.78 12.85 19.34
C ALA A 10 -4.80 13.40 20.78
N TYR A 11 -4.54 12.52 21.74
CA TYR A 11 -4.36 12.86 23.14
C TYR A 11 -3.11 13.75 23.24
N LEU A 12 -3.29 15.07 23.30
CA LEU A 12 -2.22 15.95 23.77
C LEU A 12 -2.18 15.80 25.30
N HIS A 13 -1.32 14.90 25.79
CA HIS A 13 -0.92 14.94 27.19
C HIS A 13 0.45 15.61 27.28
N GLU A 14 0.44 16.86 27.74
CA GLU A 14 1.57 17.41 28.47
C GLU A 14 1.69 16.65 29.81
N GLY A 15 2.91 16.20 30.14
CA GLY A 15 3.20 15.54 31.42
C GLY A 15 3.61 14.08 31.23
N GLY A 16 4.92 13.83 31.26
CA GLY A 16 5.52 12.55 30.90
C GLY A 16 5.32 11.43 31.92
N ILE A 17 5.18 10.22 31.37
CA ILE A 17 5.78 8.96 31.83
C ILE A 17 6.08 8.18 30.53
N PRO A 18 7.29 7.64 30.31
CA PRO A 18 7.58 6.83 29.13
C PRO A 18 6.92 5.47 29.33
N VAL A 19 5.71 5.31 28.78
CA VAL A 19 5.24 3.98 28.43
C VAL A 19 5.72 3.76 27.01
N GLU A 20 6.78 2.98 26.89
CA GLU A 20 7.17 2.31 25.66
C GLU A 20 5.94 1.56 25.15
N ILE A 21 5.16 2.22 24.30
CA ILE A 21 4.33 1.51 23.35
C ILE A 21 5.32 1.07 22.28
N GLU A 22 6.00 -0.06 22.54
CA GLU A 22 6.55 -0.89 21.48
C GLU A 22 5.38 -1.33 20.60
N VAL A 23 4.97 -0.44 19.71
CA VAL A 23 4.32 -0.87 18.49
C VAL A 23 5.45 -1.50 17.71
N GLU A 24 5.61 -2.81 17.84
CA GLU A 24 6.27 -3.62 16.82
C GLU A 24 5.58 -3.26 15.50
N SER A 25 6.14 -2.28 14.80
CA SER A 25 5.90 -2.11 13.40
C SER A 25 6.34 -3.44 12.81
N ILE A 26 5.38 -4.33 12.55
CA ILE A 26 5.65 -5.56 11.80
C ILE A 26 6.42 -5.08 10.59
N ASN A 27 7.72 -5.34 10.58
CA ASN A 27 8.58 -4.89 9.51
C ASN A 27 8.28 -5.83 8.35
N VAL A 28 7.17 -5.55 7.65
CA VAL A 28 6.73 -6.32 6.48
C VAL A 28 7.86 -6.35 5.44
N MET A 29 8.76 -5.36 5.46
CA MET A 29 10.01 -5.34 4.68
C MET A 29 10.96 -6.48 5.06
N HIS A 30 11.28 -6.62 6.34
CA HIS A 30 12.10 -7.71 6.86
C HIS A 30 11.41 -9.05 6.59
N SER A 31 10.08 -9.11 6.68
CA SER A 31 9.35 -10.35 6.40
C SER A 31 9.27 -10.71 4.91
N LEU A 32 9.53 -9.79 3.97
CA LEU A 32 9.49 -10.09 2.53
C LEU A 32 10.69 -10.92 2.09
N LEU A 33 11.89 -10.60 2.60
CA LEU A 33 13.16 -11.18 2.15
C LEU A 33 13.92 -12.04 3.17
N VAL A 34 13.61 -11.92 4.47
CA VAL A 34 14.42 -12.58 5.52
C VAL A 34 13.97 -14.02 5.81
N ASP A 35 12.86 -14.45 5.23
CA ASP A 35 12.45 -15.84 5.25
C ASP A 35 13.31 -16.63 4.25
N SER A 36 14.30 -17.38 4.75
CA SER A 36 15.23 -18.17 3.93
C SER A 36 14.51 -19.08 2.94
N ALA A 37 13.36 -19.65 3.33
CA ALA A 37 12.53 -20.47 2.46
C ALA A 37 12.04 -19.70 1.21
N ARG A 38 11.87 -18.37 1.29
CA ARG A 38 11.47 -17.56 0.13
C ARG A 38 12.62 -17.22 -0.78
N LEU A 39 13.79 -16.98 -0.22
CA LEU A 39 15.00 -16.82 -1.04
C LEU A 39 15.23 -18.11 -1.83
N ASP A 40 14.98 -19.27 -1.24
CA ASP A 40 15.04 -20.56 -1.93
C ASP A 40 13.99 -20.68 -3.04
N VAL A 41 12.74 -20.29 -2.78
CA VAL A 41 11.68 -20.26 -3.81
C VAL A 41 12.03 -19.32 -4.96
N ILE A 42 12.54 -18.13 -4.67
CA ILE A 42 12.95 -17.16 -5.70
C ILE A 42 14.15 -17.69 -6.49
N ARG A 43 15.13 -18.28 -5.80
CA ARG A 43 16.29 -18.90 -6.45
C ARG A 43 15.86 -20.02 -7.39
N ALA A 44 15.00 -20.93 -6.94
CA ALA A 44 14.47 -22.01 -7.76
C ALA A 44 13.66 -21.49 -8.97
N SER A 45 12.85 -20.44 -8.78
CA SER A 45 12.14 -19.77 -9.89
C SER A 45 13.13 -19.15 -10.90
N MET A 46 14.19 -18.48 -10.42
CA MET A 46 15.25 -17.96 -11.31
C MET A 46 16.06 -19.06 -12.01
N GLU A 47 16.22 -20.22 -11.40
CA GLU A 47 16.92 -21.37 -11.97
C GLU A 47 16.13 -22.01 -13.12
N THR A 48 14.81 -22.04 -12.99
CA THR A 48 13.91 -22.62 -13.98
C THR A 48 13.48 -21.63 -15.08
N ASP A 49 13.48 -20.32 -14.80
CA ASP A 49 13.14 -19.30 -15.80
C ASP A 49 14.31 -19.03 -16.77
N GLU A 50 14.14 -19.46 -18.02
CA GLU A 50 15.12 -19.26 -19.11
C GLU A 50 15.55 -17.80 -19.28
N ARG A 51 14.65 -16.83 -19.05
CA ARG A 51 14.95 -15.40 -19.18
C ARG A 51 15.89 -14.93 -18.08
N MET A 52 15.71 -15.47 -16.87
CA MET A 52 16.59 -15.19 -15.74
C MET A 52 17.96 -15.84 -15.96
N GLN A 53 18.01 -17.04 -16.53
CA GLN A 53 19.25 -17.70 -16.91
C GLN A 53 20.01 -16.95 -18.00
N GLU A 54 19.32 -16.44 -19.02
CA GLU A 54 19.91 -15.57 -20.05
C GLU A 54 20.51 -14.30 -19.42
N LEU A 55 19.74 -13.63 -18.55
CA LEU A 55 20.20 -12.44 -17.86
C LEU A 55 21.43 -12.70 -16.98
N LYS A 56 21.43 -13.79 -16.19
CA LYS A 56 22.59 -14.21 -15.37
C LYS A 56 23.84 -14.38 -16.23
N LYS A 57 23.72 -15.05 -17.38
CA LYS A 57 24.84 -15.25 -18.31
C LYS A 57 25.40 -13.93 -18.82
N VAL A 58 24.54 -12.97 -19.16
CA VAL A 58 24.97 -11.64 -19.62
C VAL A 58 25.66 -10.86 -18.49
N ILE A 59 25.11 -10.87 -17.28
CA ILE A 59 25.73 -10.17 -16.13
C ILE A 59 27.12 -10.74 -15.83
N LEU A 60 27.28 -12.07 -15.85
CA LEU A 60 28.55 -12.72 -15.53
C LEU A 60 29.60 -12.64 -16.65
N LYS A 61 29.19 -12.70 -17.93
CA LYS A 61 30.11 -12.64 -19.07
C LYS A 61 30.43 -11.21 -19.52
N GLY A 62 29.62 -10.24 -19.12
CA GLY A 62 29.70 -8.86 -19.57
C GLY A 62 28.58 -8.51 -20.56
N TRP A 63 28.21 -7.24 -20.53
CA TRP A 63 27.18 -6.66 -21.38
C TRP A 63 27.76 -6.26 -22.74
N PRO A 64 27.04 -6.47 -23.86
CA PRO A 64 27.40 -5.88 -25.15
C PRO A 64 27.39 -4.35 -25.10
N ASP A 65 28.16 -3.69 -25.98
CA ASP A 65 28.23 -2.22 -26.01
C ASP A 65 26.91 -1.57 -26.45
N LYS A 66 26.19 -2.21 -27.37
CA LYS A 66 24.92 -1.69 -27.91
C LYS A 66 23.74 -2.48 -27.39
N ARG A 67 22.68 -1.75 -27.04
CA ARG A 67 21.40 -2.32 -26.60
C ARG A 67 20.76 -3.28 -27.61
N SER A 68 20.96 -3.04 -28.91
CA SER A 68 20.47 -3.93 -29.98
C SER A 68 21.03 -5.34 -29.85
N ASP A 69 22.28 -5.43 -29.42
CA ASP A 69 23.09 -6.65 -29.44
C ASP A 69 22.88 -7.48 -28.16
N VAL A 70 22.16 -6.92 -27.18
CA VAL A 70 21.76 -7.63 -25.96
C VAL A 70 20.74 -8.72 -26.32
N PRO A 71 20.97 -9.97 -25.92
CA PRO A 71 20.11 -11.09 -26.25
C PRO A 71 18.74 -11.00 -25.58
N GLY A 72 17.73 -11.46 -26.31
CA GLY A 72 16.40 -11.78 -25.81
C GLY A 72 15.78 -10.76 -24.86
N GLN A 73 15.36 -11.26 -23.69
CA GLN A 73 14.65 -10.47 -22.68
C GLN A 73 15.61 -9.74 -21.74
N ALA A 74 16.92 -10.02 -21.80
CA ALA A 74 17.92 -9.25 -21.05
C ALA A 74 17.98 -7.78 -21.50
N ARG A 75 17.54 -7.47 -22.73
CA ARG A 75 17.52 -6.11 -23.30
C ARG A 75 16.76 -5.08 -22.46
N GLN A 76 15.73 -5.49 -21.72
CA GLN A 76 14.98 -4.57 -20.84
C GLN A 76 15.79 -4.05 -19.65
N TYR A 77 16.86 -4.76 -19.30
CA TYR A 77 17.73 -4.46 -18.16
C TYR A 77 18.96 -3.62 -18.54
N PHE A 78 19.20 -3.39 -19.83
CA PHE A 78 20.39 -2.69 -20.33
C PHE A 78 20.60 -1.28 -19.71
N GLY A 79 19.51 -0.57 -19.42
CA GLY A 79 19.57 0.77 -18.83
C GLY A 79 20.02 0.80 -17.37
N VAL A 80 20.03 -0.36 -16.70
CA VAL A 80 20.45 -0.51 -15.30
C VAL A 80 21.61 -1.51 -15.16
N ARG A 81 22.25 -1.88 -16.28
CA ARG A 81 23.23 -2.97 -16.36
C ARG A 81 24.39 -2.83 -15.38
N ASP A 82 24.86 -1.60 -15.17
CA ASP A 82 26.00 -1.29 -14.32
C ASP A 82 25.67 -1.43 -12.81
N GLU A 83 24.37 -1.51 -12.47
CA GLU A 83 23.89 -1.73 -11.11
C GLU A 83 23.57 -3.21 -10.84
N LEU A 84 23.62 -4.08 -11.86
CA LEU A 84 23.20 -5.47 -11.75
C LEU A 84 24.33 -6.40 -11.33
N THR A 85 24.07 -7.20 -10.29
CA THR A 85 25.02 -8.18 -9.76
C THR A 85 24.36 -9.53 -9.56
N VAL A 86 25.17 -10.59 -9.52
CA VAL A 86 24.71 -11.96 -9.19
C VAL A 86 25.41 -12.40 -7.91
N GLN A 87 24.64 -12.85 -6.92
CA GLN A 87 25.14 -13.37 -5.65
C GLN A 87 24.34 -14.63 -5.28
N GLU A 88 25.02 -15.75 -5.01
CA GLU A 88 24.38 -17.02 -4.62
C GLU A 88 23.21 -17.46 -5.53
N GLY A 89 23.36 -17.24 -6.84
CA GLY A 89 22.33 -17.58 -7.82
C GLY A 89 21.13 -16.62 -7.85
N LEU A 90 21.14 -15.53 -7.10
CA LEU A 90 20.14 -14.47 -7.12
C LEU A 90 20.69 -13.25 -7.88
N ILE A 91 19.80 -12.48 -8.50
CA ILE A 91 20.15 -11.25 -9.23
C ILE A 91 19.72 -10.05 -8.40
N PHE A 92 20.59 -9.06 -8.24
CA PHE A 92 20.33 -7.83 -7.51
C PHE A 92 20.56 -6.60 -8.39
N ARG A 93 19.88 -5.50 -8.05
CA ARG A 93 20.14 -4.15 -8.52
C ARG A 93 20.52 -3.31 -7.31
N GLY A 94 21.81 -3.05 -7.10
CA GLY A 94 22.31 -2.56 -5.81
C GLY A 94 21.90 -3.54 -4.69
N GLU A 95 21.16 -3.06 -3.68
CA GLU A 95 20.65 -3.88 -2.57
C GLU A 95 19.28 -4.53 -2.87
N ARG A 96 18.66 -4.22 -4.01
CA ARG A 96 17.30 -4.66 -4.32
C ARG A 96 17.32 -5.95 -5.10
N MET A 97 16.65 -6.98 -4.60
CA MET A 97 16.58 -8.27 -5.29
C MET A 97 15.64 -8.20 -6.50
N LEU A 98 16.07 -8.76 -7.62
CA LEU A 98 15.24 -8.89 -8.80
C LEU A 98 14.16 -9.96 -8.57
N VAL A 99 12.90 -9.68 -8.90
CA VAL A 99 11.80 -10.65 -8.72
C VAL A 99 11.36 -11.25 -10.07
N PRO A 100 11.40 -12.58 -10.22
CA PRO A 100 10.88 -13.30 -11.40
C PRO A 100 9.40 -13.04 -11.66
N ASN A 101 8.98 -13.13 -12.94
CA ASN A 101 7.66 -12.70 -13.41
C ASN A 101 6.49 -13.39 -12.68
N ASP A 102 6.60 -14.69 -12.47
CA ASP A 102 5.65 -15.56 -11.76
C ASP A 102 5.43 -15.15 -10.30
N LEU A 103 6.45 -14.61 -9.63
CA LEU A 103 6.37 -14.22 -8.22
C LEU A 103 5.91 -12.76 -8.01
N ARG A 104 5.94 -11.92 -9.06
CA ARG A 104 5.59 -10.49 -8.95
C ARG A 104 4.21 -10.26 -8.34
N LYS A 105 3.19 -11.01 -8.80
CA LYS A 105 1.81 -10.87 -8.30
C LYS A 105 1.74 -11.13 -6.78
N GLN A 106 2.40 -12.18 -6.32
CA GLN A 106 2.43 -12.52 -4.90
C GLN A 106 3.16 -11.45 -4.08
N MET A 107 4.28 -10.92 -4.58
CA MET A 107 5.03 -9.87 -3.91
C MET A 107 4.22 -8.58 -3.80
N ILE A 108 3.54 -8.17 -4.87
CA ILE A 108 2.66 -7.00 -4.87
C ILE A 108 1.55 -7.18 -3.82
N GLN A 109 0.89 -8.33 -3.79
CA GLN A 109 -0.16 -8.62 -2.79
C GLN A 109 0.35 -8.48 -1.35
N ARG A 110 1.56 -8.96 -1.07
CA ARG A 110 2.17 -8.84 0.27
C ARG A 110 2.49 -7.39 0.63
N ILE A 111 3.10 -6.63 -0.28
CA ILE A 111 3.41 -5.21 -0.06
C ILE A 111 2.13 -4.38 0.17
N HIS A 112 1.08 -4.72 -0.59
CA HIS A 112 -0.22 -4.08 -0.57
C HIS A 112 -1.07 -4.43 0.67
N SER A 113 -0.74 -5.49 1.40
CA SER A 113 -1.57 -6.07 2.48
C SER A 113 -2.08 -5.08 3.54
N THR A 114 -1.36 -3.99 3.81
CA THR A 114 -1.77 -2.98 4.79
C THR A 114 -2.53 -1.80 4.19
N HIS A 115 -2.84 -1.82 2.89
CA HIS A 115 -3.61 -0.81 2.17
C HIS A 115 -3.13 0.65 2.33
N ILE A 116 -1.83 0.89 2.48
CA ILE A 116 -1.23 2.22 2.74
C ILE A 116 -1.17 3.14 1.51
N GLY A 117 -1.93 2.84 0.46
CA GLY A 117 -1.93 3.60 -0.79
C GLY A 117 -0.71 3.33 -1.68
N ALA A 118 -0.70 3.96 -2.86
CA ALA A 118 0.29 3.72 -3.92
C ALA A 118 1.71 4.09 -3.48
N ASP A 119 1.92 5.31 -2.99
CA ASP A 119 3.25 5.81 -2.65
C ASP A 119 3.86 5.06 -1.48
N GLY A 120 3.03 4.70 -0.50
CA GLY A 120 3.41 3.83 0.61
C GLY A 120 3.86 2.43 0.14
N CYS A 121 3.10 1.80 -0.76
CA CYS A 121 3.49 0.52 -1.36
C CYS A 121 4.79 0.64 -2.17
N LEU A 122 4.97 1.74 -2.91
CA LEU A 122 6.17 1.99 -3.70
C LEU A 122 7.41 2.21 -2.83
N GLY A 123 7.29 2.99 -1.75
CA GLY A 123 8.36 3.19 -0.78
C GLY A 123 8.87 1.84 -0.27
N ARG A 124 7.95 1.00 0.20
CA ARG A 124 8.29 -0.35 0.66
C ARG A 124 8.95 -1.22 -0.40
N ALA A 125 8.36 -1.31 -1.58
CA ALA A 125 8.93 -2.16 -2.62
C ALA A 125 10.33 -1.72 -3.03
N ARG A 126 10.57 -0.40 -3.11
CA ARG A 126 11.85 0.17 -3.54
C ARG A 126 12.96 0.01 -2.50
N GLU A 127 12.70 -0.46 -1.29
CA GLU A 127 13.78 -0.75 -0.35
C GLU A 127 14.40 -2.12 -0.61
N SER A 128 13.63 -3.08 -1.11
CA SER A 128 14.01 -4.50 -1.07
C SER A 128 13.95 -5.22 -2.42
N ILE A 129 13.07 -4.81 -3.34
CA ILE A 129 12.81 -5.56 -4.58
C ILE A 129 12.84 -4.70 -5.83
N TYR A 130 13.06 -5.35 -6.97
CA TYR A 130 13.17 -4.70 -8.27
C TYR A 130 12.62 -5.56 -9.42
N TRP A 131 11.93 -4.90 -10.36
CA TRP A 131 11.79 -5.36 -11.73
C TRP A 131 11.45 -4.17 -12.66
N PRO A 132 11.72 -4.27 -13.97
CA PRO A 132 11.25 -3.31 -14.95
C PRO A 132 9.73 -3.23 -14.92
N GLY A 133 9.19 -2.03 -14.63
CA GLY A 133 7.75 -1.82 -14.49
C GLY A 133 7.20 -1.90 -13.06
N LEU A 134 8.02 -2.17 -12.03
CA LEU A 134 7.60 -2.24 -10.62
C LEU A 134 6.65 -1.11 -10.19
N THR A 135 6.98 0.12 -10.57
CA THR A 135 6.16 1.28 -10.19
C THR A 135 4.77 1.25 -10.83
N ARG A 136 4.69 0.86 -12.10
CA ARG A 136 3.42 0.72 -12.82
C ARG A 136 2.61 -0.40 -12.21
N ASP A 137 3.19 -1.58 -12.03
CA ASP A 137 2.45 -2.76 -11.55
C ASP A 137 1.89 -2.54 -10.13
N ILE A 138 2.62 -1.84 -9.25
CA ILE A 138 2.10 -1.46 -7.93
C ILE A 138 0.96 -0.44 -8.04
N LYS A 139 1.12 0.60 -8.88
CA LYS A 139 0.07 1.61 -9.08
C LYS A 139 -1.20 1.01 -9.68
N ASP A 140 -1.06 0.11 -10.65
CA ASP A 140 -2.18 -0.58 -11.28
C ASP A 140 -2.91 -1.46 -10.25
N HIS A 141 -2.17 -2.15 -9.39
CA HIS A 141 -2.75 -2.96 -8.32
C HIS A 141 -3.47 -2.12 -7.27
N THR A 142 -2.88 -1.01 -6.82
CA THR A 142 -3.52 -0.13 -5.83
C THR A 142 -4.71 0.64 -6.39
N ALA A 143 -4.70 0.98 -7.69
CA ALA A 143 -5.82 1.60 -8.37
C ALA A 143 -7.05 0.68 -8.48
N GLN A 144 -6.82 -0.64 -8.52
CA GLN A 144 -7.87 -1.66 -8.50
C GLN A 144 -8.34 -2.02 -7.09
N CYS A 145 -7.82 -1.36 -6.05
CA CYS A 145 -8.16 -1.64 -4.67
C CYS A 145 -9.09 -0.57 -4.10
N ASP A 146 -10.33 -0.96 -3.84
CA ASP A 146 -11.35 -0.10 -3.23
C ASP A 146 -10.98 0.39 -1.82
N VAL A 147 -10.03 -0.28 -1.16
CA VAL A 147 -9.55 0.08 0.20
C VAL A 147 -8.45 1.14 0.15
N CYS A 148 -7.63 1.15 -0.90
CA CYS A 148 -6.55 2.13 -1.03
C CYS A 148 -7.04 3.51 -1.46
N PHE A 149 -8.30 3.63 -1.87
CA PHE A 149 -8.91 4.91 -2.20
C PHE A 149 -9.51 5.56 -0.96
N TRP A 150 -8.78 6.50 -0.35
CA TRP A 150 -9.23 7.27 0.79
C TRP A 150 -8.98 8.77 0.58
N GLU A 151 -9.84 9.59 1.17
CA GLU A 151 -9.74 11.06 1.11
C GLU A 151 -9.82 11.68 2.49
N ILE A 152 -8.86 12.55 2.80
CA ILE A 152 -8.80 13.31 4.03
C ILE A 152 -9.41 14.69 3.83
N ASP A 153 -10.24 15.11 4.78
CA ASP A 153 -10.64 16.52 4.92
C ASP A 153 -10.19 17.04 6.28
N LEU A 154 -9.59 18.23 6.29
CA LEU A 154 -9.42 18.98 7.53
C LEU A 154 -10.79 19.50 7.99
N LEU A 155 -11.09 19.26 9.27
CA LEU A 155 -12.31 19.73 9.93
C LEU A 155 -11.97 20.87 10.89
N GLU A 156 -12.76 21.95 10.81
CA GLU A 156 -12.66 23.07 11.77
C GLU A 156 -13.17 22.67 13.17
N ASN A 157 -14.09 21.70 13.23
CA ASN A 157 -14.62 21.09 14.44
C ASN A 157 -15.37 19.80 14.08
N VAL A 158 -15.61 18.96 15.08
CA VAL A 158 -16.28 17.65 14.94
C VAL A 158 -17.80 17.72 14.97
N LYS A 159 -18.40 18.92 14.78
CA LYS A 159 -19.88 19.05 14.80
C LYS A 159 -20.49 18.43 13.54
N ALA A 160 -21.67 17.85 13.68
CA ALA A 160 -22.42 17.22 12.59
C ALA A 160 -22.56 18.14 11.36
N LYS A 161 -22.94 19.41 11.55
CA LYS A 161 -23.00 20.42 10.47
C LYS A 161 -21.70 20.54 9.65
N THR A 162 -20.53 20.50 10.32
CA THR A 162 -19.22 20.61 9.67
C THR A 162 -18.91 19.36 8.85
N VAL A 163 -19.17 18.18 9.42
CA VAL A 163 -18.98 16.88 8.76
C VAL A 163 -19.91 16.75 7.55
N ILE A 164 -21.19 17.08 7.71
CA ILE A 164 -22.20 17.07 6.63
C ILE A 164 -21.76 17.98 5.47
N ARG A 165 -21.24 19.18 5.76
CA ARG A 165 -20.74 20.11 4.73
C ARG A 165 -19.61 19.48 3.90
N LYS A 166 -18.64 18.82 4.55
CA LYS A 166 -17.55 18.12 3.85
C LYS A 166 -18.06 16.92 3.05
N MET A 167 -18.98 16.14 3.61
CA MET A 167 -19.61 15.03 2.90
C MET A 167 -20.36 15.49 1.65
N LYS A 168 -21.10 16.61 1.68
CA LYS A 168 -21.72 17.18 0.47
C LYS A 168 -20.70 17.38 -0.65
N SER A 169 -19.54 17.94 -0.33
CA SER A 169 -18.47 18.16 -1.31
C SER A 169 -17.90 16.86 -1.87
N LYS A 170 -17.89 15.78 -1.09
CA LYS A 170 -17.48 14.45 -1.54
C LYS A 170 -18.55 13.80 -2.42
N PHE A 171 -19.80 13.84 -2.01
CA PHE A 171 -20.91 13.25 -2.76
C PHE A 171 -21.16 13.97 -4.08
N ALA A 172 -20.92 15.29 -4.14
CA ALA A 172 -20.98 16.03 -5.40
C ALA A 172 -19.92 15.59 -6.42
N ARG A 173 -18.76 15.07 -5.96
CA ARG A 173 -17.67 14.62 -6.84
C ARG A 173 -17.82 13.17 -7.28
N TYR A 174 -18.29 12.30 -6.38
CA TYR A 174 -18.29 10.84 -6.60
C TYR A 174 -19.68 10.23 -6.73
N GLY A 175 -20.73 11.04 -6.57
CA GLY A 175 -22.09 10.56 -6.39
C GLY A 175 -22.41 10.26 -4.93
N VAL A 176 -23.70 10.14 -4.64
CA VAL A 176 -24.19 9.72 -3.33
C VAL A 176 -24.01 8.21 -3.22
N PRO A 177 -23.34 7.70 -2.17
CA PRO A 177 -23.19 6.26 -1.97
C PRO A 177 -24.50 5.62 -1.54
N ASP A 178 -24.70 4.34 -1.86
CA ASP A 178 -25.84 3.57 -1.33
C ASP A 178 -25.73 3.31 0.18
N LEU A 179 -24.49 3.18 0.68
CA LEU A 179 -24.18 2.85 2.07
C LEU A 179 -23.05 3.73 2.62
N CYS A 180 -23.31 4.37 3.76
CA CYS A 180 -22.33 5.04 4.60
C CYS A 180 -22.13 4.24 5.89
N VAL A 181 -20.89 3.80 6.12
CA VAL A 181 -20.47 3.14 7.36
C VAL A 181 -19.67 4.16 8.17
N SER A 182 -20.04 4.38 9.43
CA SER A 182 -19.34 5.29 10.34
C SER A 182 -19.14 4.69 11.73
N ASP A 183 -18.25 5.27 12.52
CA ASP A 183 -18.24 5.00 13.96
C ASP A 183 -19.47 5.59 14.68
N ASN A 184 -19.59 5.34 15.98
CA ASN A 184 -20.66 5.90 16.83
C ASN A 184 -20.37 7.33 17.32
N GLY A 185 -19.58 8.11 16.57
CA GLY A 185 -19.29 9.50 16.91
C GLY A 185 -20.58 10.34 16.99
N PRO A 186 -20.66 11.33 17.91
CA PRO A 186 -21.86 12.14 18.13
C PRO A 186 -22.38 12.83 16.86
N GLN A 187 -21.47 13.17 15.94
CA GLN A 187 -21.78 13.73 14.63
C GLN A 187 -22.60 12.79 13.74
N PHE A 188 -22.35 11.47 13.81
CA PHE A 188 -22.95 10.46 12.93
C PHE A 188 -24.24 9.87 13.51
N VAL A 189 -24.45 10.02 14.82
CA VAL A 189 -25.71 9.65 15.50
C VAL A 189 -26.67 10.83 15.70
N SER A 190 -26.29 12.03 15.25
CA SER A 190 -27.10 13.25 15.38
C SER A 190 -28.38 13.21 14.52
N GLU A 191 -29.43 13.91 14.97
CA GLU A 191 -30.66 14.11 14.19
C GLU A 191 -30.39 14.82 12.85
N GLU A 192 -29.42 15.73 12.83
CA GLU A 192 -28.98 16.43 11.62
C GLU A 192 -28.44 15.45 10.57
N TYR A 193 -27.61 14.49 10.99
CA TYR A 193 -27.08 13.45 10.10
C TYR A 193 -28.19 12.50 9.63
N HIS A 194 -29.15 12.17 10.51
CA HIS A 194 -30.31 11.36 10.16
C HIS A 194 -31.12 11.98 9.00
N LYS A 195 -31.50 13.26 9.13
CA LYS A 195 -32.26 13.99 8.11
C LYS A 195 -31.55 14.01 6.76
N ILE A 196 -30.23 14.12 6.79
CA ILE A 196 -29.41 14.10 5.59
C ILE A 196 -29.38 12.71 4.95
N SER A 197 -29.28 11.63 5.73
CA SER A 197 -29.33 10.26 5.21
C SER A 197 -30.63 9.94 4.49
N GLU A 198 -31.76 10.41 5.03
CA GLU A 198 -33.07 10.26 4.39
C GLU A 198 -33.19 11.11 3.13
N SER A 199 -32.76 12.38 3.20
CA SER A 199 -32.83 13.31 2.07
C SER A 199 -32.01 12.86 0.88
N TRP A 200 -30.81 12.31 1.12
CA TRP A 200 -29.92 11.84 0.06
C TRP A 200 -30.07 10.34 -0.22
N LYS A 201 -30.94 9.65 0.52
CA LYS A 201 -31.30 8.24 0.31
C LYS A 201 -30.12 7.26 0.41
N PHE A 202 -29.19 7.52 1.32
CA PHE A 202 -28.13 6.55 1.63
C PHE A 202 -28.46 5.79 2.92
N GLN A 203 -28.15 4.51 2.95
CA GLN A 203 -28.23 3.69 4.15
C GLN A 203 -27.10 4.09 5.12
N ARG A 204 -27.43 4.21 6.40
CA ARG A 204 -26.47 4.47 7.48
C ARG A 204 -26.24 3.20 8.29
N VAL A 205 -24.98 2.81 8.46
CA VAL A 205 -24.57 1.72 9.37
C VAL A 205 -23.54 2.29 10.32
N THR A 206 -23.76 2.11 11.62
CA THR A 206 -22.74 2.43 12.61
C THR A 206 -22.01 1.16 13.03
N SER A 207 -20.69 1.19 13.02
CA SER A 207 -19.90 0.08 13.53
C SER A 207 -20.02 0.03 15.05
N SER A 208 -20.40 -1.14 15.59
CA SER A 208 -20.21 -1.44 17.01
C SER A 208 -18.71 -1.46 17.31
N PRO A 209 -18.24 -1.15 18.54
CA PRO A 209 -16.84 -1.31 18.94
C PRO A 209 -16.25 -2.72 18.66
N ARG A 210 -17.11 -3.71 18.36
CA ARG A 210 -16.75 -5.12 18.09
C ARG A 210 -16.71 -5.50 16.60
N HIS A 211 -16.74 -4.55 15.65
CA HIS A 211 -16.54 -4.84 14.22
C HIS A 211 -15.13 -4.40 13.73
N PRO A 212 -14.09 -5.22 13.98
CA PRO A 212 -12.70 -4.87 13.67
C PRO A 212 -12.40 -4.71 12.17
N GLN A 213 -13.18 -5.31 11.27
CA GLN A 213 -12.89 -5.25 9.83
C GLN A 213 -13.21 -3.89 9.18
N SER A 214 -14.34 -3.24 9.50
CA SER A 214 -14.67 -1.93 8.92
C SER A 214 -13.87 -0.81 9.57
N ASN A 215 -13.63 -0.88 10.87
CA ASN A 215 -12.79 0.09 11.57
C ASN A 215 -11.32 -0.06 11.15
N GLY A 216 -10.84 -1.29 10.94
CA GLY A 216 -9.46 -1.55 10.54
C GLY A 216 -9.07 -0.89 9.22
N ARG A 217 -10.01 -0.72 8.28
CA ARG A 217 -9.75 -0.02 7.01
C ARG A 217 -9.50 1.47 7.21
N VAL A 218 -10.38 2.14 7.96
CA VAL A 218 -10.21 3.56 8.26
C VAL A 218 -9.03 3.79 9.20
N GLU A 219 -8.79 2.90 10.16
CA GLU A 219 -7.61 2.93 11.04
C GLU A 219 -6.30 2.79 10.25
N ASN A 220 -6.23 1.87 9.27
CA ASN A 220 -5.07 1.72 8.40
C ASN A 220 -4.82 2.98 7.56
N ALA A 221 -5.87 3.59 7.00
CA ALA A 221 -5.75 4.85 6.29
C ALA A 221 -5.22 5.95 7.22
N VAL A 222 -5.74 6.07 8.43
CA VAL A 222 -5.28 7.07 9.42
C VAL A 222 -3.83 6.86 9.82
N GLN A 223 -3.41 5.61 10.02
CA GLN A 223 -2.01 5.28 10.29
C GLN A 223 -1.10 5.61 9.10
N ALA A 224 -1.55 5.38 7.87
CA ALA A 224 -0.81 5.77 6.67
C ALA A 224 -0.61 7.30 6.61
N VAL A 225 -1.66 8.06 6.90
CA VAL A 225 -1.62 9.53 6.95
C VAL A 225 -0.69 10.06 8.03
N LYS A 226 -0.67 9.45 9.22
CA LYS A 226 0.20 9.88 10.32
C LYS A 226 1.69 9.62 10.08
N ARG A 227 2.04 8.74 9.13
CA ARG A 227 3.41 8.33 8.83
C ARG A 227 4.02 9.05 7.61
N GLY A 228 3.21 9.76 6.83
CA GLY A 228 3.66 10.61 5.72
C GLY A 228 3.79 12.05 6.17
#